data_AF-A0A7V0IX58-F1
#
_entry.id   AF-A0A7V0IX58-F1
#
_cell.length_a   1.000
_cell.length_b   1.000
_cell.length_c   1.000
_cell.angle_alpha   90.00
_cell.angle_beta   90.00
_cell.angle_gamma   90.00
#
_symmetry.space_group_name_H-M   'P 1'
#
loop_
_entity.id
_entity.type
_entity.pdbx_description
1 polymer ?
#
loop_
_entity_poly.entity_id
_entity_poly.type
_entity_poly.pdbx_seq_one_letter_code
_entity_poly.pdbx_strand_id
1 'polypeptide(L)'
;SNRLEGFLSRLLVLREAYPQLKANESFLKLQDSLEGTENRIAVERKRYNDAVQLLNTYIRTFFGRFFATFAGVSSAEYYEIPEAEKEAPKVKF
;
A
#
# COMPACT_ATOMS: atom_id res chain seq x y z
N SER A 1 -6.60 -25.73 22.92
CA SER A 1 -5.99 -26.04 21.62
C SER A 1 -6.82 -26.91 20.69
N ASN A 2 -7.62 -27.88 21.17
CA ASN A 2 -8.26 -28.89 20.30
C ASN A 2 -9.29 -28.40 19.27
N ARG A 3 -9.83 -27.18 19.39
CA ARG A 3 -10.76 -26.63 18.39
C ARG A 3 -10.06 -26.06 17.16
N LEU A 4 -8.85 -25.54 17.34
CA LEU A 4 -8.02 -25.00 16.25
C LEU A 4 -7.44 -26.14 15.40
N GLU A 5 -6.95 -27.20 16.03
CA GLU A 5 -6.50 -28.41 15.32
C GLU A 5 -7.63 -29.06 14.50
N GLY A 6 -8.84 -29.14 15.06
CA GLY A 6 -10.01 -29.64 14.32
C GLY A 6 -10.41 -28.78 13.12
N PHE A 7 -10.18 -27.46 13.18
CA PHE A 7 -10.44 -26.53 12.07
C PHE A 7 -9.37 -26.66 10.97
N LEU A 8 -8.10 -26.80 11.36
CA LEU A 8 -6.99 -27.02 10.43
C LEU A 8 -7.07 -28.38 9.72
N SER A 9 -7.49 -29.44 10.41
CA SER A 9 -7.71 -30.75 9.79
C SER A 9 -8.86 -30.75 8.78
N ARG A 10 -9.93 -29.98 9.03
CA ARG A 10 -11.03 -29.81 8.06
C ARG A 10 -10.59 -29.00 6.83
N LEU A 11 -9.70 -28.02 7.02
CA LEU A 11 -9.12 -27.24 5.93
C LEU A 11 -8.24 -28.12 5.02
N LEU A 12 -7.44 -29.02 5.61
CA LEU A 12 -6.59 -29.97 4.89
C LEU A 12 -7.41 -30.98 4.07
N VAL A 13 -8.54 -31.46 4.59
CA VAL A 13 -9.45 -32.37 3.86
C VAL A 13 -10.14 -31.68 2.68
N LEU A 14 -10.48 -30.38 2.81
CA LEU A 14 -11.07 -29.61 1.71
C LEU A 14 -10.08 -29.36 0.55
N ARG A 15 -8.78 -29.32 0.85
CA ARG A 15 -7.72 -29.13 -0.16
C ARG A 15 -7.64 -30.31 -1.12
N GLU A 16 -7.82 -31.54 -0.64
CA GLU A 16 -7.69 -32.74 -1.48
C GLU A 16 -8.91 -32.96 -2.39
N ALA A 17 -10.09 -32.49 -1.99
CA ALA A 17 -11.33 -32.73 -2.74
C ALA A 17 -11.52 -31.82 -3.97
N TYR A 18 -10.83 -30.67 -4.06
CA TYR A 18 -11.02 -29.71 -5.16
C TYR A 18 -9.71 -29.03 -5.62
N PRO A 19 -8.81 -29.75 -6.31
CA PRO A 19 -7.45 -29.28 -6.58
C PRO A 19 -7.33 -28.17 -7.64
N GLN A 20 -8.34 -27.95 -8.49
CA GLN A 20 -8.17 -27.19 -9.74
C GLN A 20 -9.05 -25.93 -9.87
N LEU A 21 -10.23 -25.87 -9.21
CA LEU A 21 -11.24 -24.85 -9.55
C LEU A 21 -11.53 -23.80 -8.47
N LYS A 22 -11.16 -24.03 -7.20
CA LYS A 22 -11.41 -23.06 -6.11
C LYS A 22 -10.25 -22.12 -5.80
N ALA A 23 -9.02 -22.55 -6.04
CA ALA A 23 -7.86 -21.68 -5.85
C ALA A 23 -7.81 -20.57 -6.91
N ASN A 24 -8.19 -20.87 -8.16
CA ASN A 24 -8.05 -19.92 -9.26
C ASN A 24 -8.94 -18.67 -9.06
N GLU A 25 -10.24 -18.83 -8.81
CA GLU A 25 -11.15 -17.68 -8.69
C GLU A 25 -10.90 -16.84 -7.42
N SER A 26 -10.65 -17.49 -6.27
CA SER A 26 -10.33 -16.77 -5.03
C SER A 26 -8.96 -16.10 -5.08
N PHE A 27 -7.98 -16.71 -5.74
CA PHE A 27 -6.66 -16.12 -5.94
C PHE A 27 -6.70 -14.95 -6.93
N LEU A 28 -7.43 -15.08 -8.05
CA LEU A 28 -7.64 -13.99 -9.00
C LEU A 28 -8.32 -12.79 -8.33
N LYS A 29 -9.36 -13.02 -7.53
CA LYS A 29 -10.01 -11.95 -6.73
C LYS A 29 -9.06 -11.27 -5.76
N LEU A 30 -8.16 -12.04 -5.13
CA LEU A 30 -7.15 -11.48 -4.23
C LEU A 30 -6.14 -10.65 -5.02
N GLN A 31 -5.67 -11.13 -6.18
CA GLN A 31 -4.76 -10.41 -7.06
C GLN A 31 -5.38 -9.08 -7.52
N ASP A 32 -6.63 -9.09 -7.99
CA ASP A 32 -7.37 -7.90 -8.40
C ASP A 32 -7.52 -6.91 -7.22
N SER A 33 -7.79 -7.42 -6.02
CA SER A 33 -7.90 -6.60 -4.81
C SER A 33 -6.56 -6.00 -4.39
N LEU A 34 -5.46 -6.76 -4.53
CA LEU A 34 -4.10 -6.29 -4.26
C LEU A 34 -3.69 -5.21 -5.25
N GLU A 35 -3.92 -5.42 -6.55
CA GLU A 35 -3.68 -4.42 -7.59
C GLU A 35 -4.51 -3.16 -7.34
N GLY A 36 -5.80 -3.31 -7.00
CA GLY A 36 -6.66 -2.19 -6.63
C GLY A 36 -6.16 -1.42 -5.40
N THR A 37 -5.54 -2.12 -4.44
CA THR A 37 -4.96 -1.52 -3.24
C THR A 37 -3.66 -0.79 -3.57
N GLU A 38 -2.78 -1.39 -4.36
CA GLU A 38 -1.54 -0.77 -4.84
C GLU A 38 -1.81 0.50 -5.65
N ASN A 39 -2.79 0.45 -6.56
CA ASN A 39 -3.22 1.62 -7.33
C ASN A 39 -3.69 2.76 -6.41
N ARG A 40 -4.46 2.44 -5.34
CA ARG A 40 -4.87 3.43 -4.34
C ARG A 40 -3.69 4.00 -3.57
N ILE A 41 -2.77 3.16 -3.12
CA ILE A 41 -1.54 3.59 -2.42
C ILE A 41 -0.72 4.52 -3.31
N ALA A 42 -0.56 4.19 -4.60
CA ALA A 42 0.15 5.01 -5.56
C ALA A 42 -0.50 6.40 -5.75
N VAL A 43 -1.83 6.46 -5.83
CA VAL A 43 -2.57 7.73 -5.93
C VAL A 43 -2.43 8.57 -4.66
N GLU A 44 -2.57 7.97 -3.49
CA GLU A 44 -2.44 8.71 -2.22
C GLU A 44 -1.01 9.18 -1.98
N ARG A 45 -0.02 8.39 -2.38
CA ARG A 45 1.39 8.81 -2.38
C ARG A 45 1.61 10.04 -3.26
N LYS A 46 1.06 10.04 -4.48
CA LYS A 46 1.14 11.20 -5.36
C LYS A 46 0.50 12.44 -4.71
N ARG A 47 -0.71 12.29 -4.15
CA ARG A 47 -1.41 13.39 -3.46
C ARG A 47 -0.61 13.96 -2.29
N TYR A 48 0.01 13.09 -1.50
CA TYR A 48 0.90 13.51 -0.42
C TYR A 48 2.08 14.33 -0.96
N ASN A 49 2.77 13.83 -1.99
CA ASN A 49 3.91 14.52 -2.59
C ASN A 49 3.51 15.86 -3.23
N ASP A 50 2.35 15.94 -3.87
CA ASP A 50 1.82 17.19 -4.43
C ASP A 50 1.56 18.23 -3.31
N ALA A 51 1.02 17.80 -2.16
CA ALA A 51 0.79 18.67 -1.00
C ALA A 51 2.11 19.13 -0.36
N VAL A 52 3.09 18.24 -0.22
CA VAL A 52 4.45 18.56 0.25
C VAL A 52 5.12 19.56 -0.69
N GLN A 53 4.98 19.37 -2.01
CA GLN A 53 5.52 20.29 -2.99
C GLN A 53 4.91 21.69 -2.85
N LEU A 54 3.59 21.78 -2.68
CA LEU A 54 2.90 23.06 -2.46
C LEU A 54 3.44 23.76 -1.21
N LEU A 55 3.52 23.04 -0.09
CA LEU A 55 4.05 23.57 1.17
C LEU A 55 5.49 24.05 1.02
N ASN A 56 6.37 23.23 0.47
CA ASN A 56 7.78 23.55 0.30
C ASN A 56 7.98 24.74 -0.65
N THR A 57 7.17 24.83 -1.70
CA THR A 57 7.18 25.98 -2.62
C THR A 57 6.74 27.24 -1.92
N TYR A 58 5.67 27.18 -1.11
CA TYR A 58 5.19 28.31 -0.32
C TYR A 58 6.27 28.80 0.67
N ILE A 59 6.86 27.89 1.44
CA ILE A 59 7.93 28.20 2.42
C ILE A 59 9.15 28.85 1.74
N ARG A 60 9.46 28.50 0.48
CA ARG A 60 10.57 29.12 -0.27
C ARG A 60 10.30 30.55 -0.71
N THR A 61 9.05 31.02 -0.69
CA THR A 61 8.74 32.43 -0.99
C THR A 61 9.10 33.35 0.18
N PHE A 62 9.33 34.64 -0.10
CA PHE A 62 9.68 35.62 0.93
C PHE A 62 8.61 35.70 2.03
N PHE A 63 7.35 35.90 1.66
CA PHE A 63 6.24 35.96 2.61
C PHE A 63 5.95 34.61 3.25
N GLY A 64 6.00 33.52 2.47
CA GLY A 64 5.74 32.20 3.01
C GLY A 64 6.78 31.76 4.04
N ARG A 65 8.07 32.09 3.87
CA ARG A 65 9.10 31.83 4.89
C ARG A 65 8.81 32.56 6.21
N PHE A 66 8.36 33.81 6.13
CA PHE A 66 8.00 34.60 7.31
C PHE A 66 6.85 33.96 8.09
N PHE A 67 5.75 33.65 7.41
CA PHE A 67 4.59 33.01 8.05
C PHE A 67 4.91 31.59 8.54
N ALA A 68 5.69 30.81 7.79
CA ALA A 68 6.08 29.47 8.19
C ALA A 68 6.95 29.47 9.45
N THR A 69 7.91 30.39 9.53
CA THR A 69 8.76 30.55 10.73
C THR A 69 7.93 30.98 11.94
N PHE A 70 7.00 31.93 11.75
CA PHE A 70 6.09 32.37 12.81
C PHE A 70 5.17 31.24 13.30
N ALA A 71 4.68 30.40 12.40
CA ALA A 71 3.83 29.24 12.72
C ALA A 71 4.63 28.00 13.17
N GLY A 72 5.97 28.05 13.18
CA GLY A 72 6.81 26.90 13.52
C GLY A 72 6.77 25.75 12.50
N VAL A 73 6.38 26.02 11.25
CA VAL A 73 6.26 25.03 10.17
C VAL A 73 7.52 25.03 9.33
N SER A 74 8.11 23.85 9.14
CA SER A 74 9.28 23.63 8.27
C SER A 74 8.90 22.90 6.98
N SER A 75 9.83 22.82 6.03
CA SER A 75 9.65 21.99 4.84
C SER A 75 9.40 20.53 5.22
N ALA A 76 8.51 19.87 4.48
CA ALA A 76 8.23 18.45 4.61
C ALA A 76 9.05 17.64 3.60
N GLU A 77 9.37 16.39 3.96
CA GLU A 77 10.06 15.46 3.07
C GLU A 77 9.06 14.79 2.11
N TYR A 78 9.52 14.47 0.91
CA TYR A 78 8.73 13.71 -0.05
C TYR A 78 8.65 12.24 0.39
N TYR A 79 7.52 11.61 0.12
CA TYR A 79 7.38 10.17 0.23
C TYR A 79 8.00 9.53 -1.01
N GLU A 80 9.25 9.12 -0.88
CA GLU A 80 9.99 8.37 -1.89
C GLU A 80 9.98 6.89 -1.57
N ILE A 81 9.79 6.07 -2.60
CA ILE A 81 9.89 4.62 -2.48
C ILE A 81 11.27 4.22 -3.00
N PRO A 82 12.04 3.39 -2.30
CA PRO A 82 13.23 2.78 -2.88
C PRO A 82 12.85 2.04 -4.18
N GLU A 83 13.71 2.12 -5.20
CA GLU A 83 13.49 1.49 -6.52
C GLU A 83 13.09 0.00 -6.43
N ALA A 84 13.55 -0.71 -5.39
CA ALA A 84 13.23 -2.11 -5.13
C ALA A 84 11.74 -2.40 -4.82
N GLU A 85 10.99 -1.41 -4.32
CA GLU A 85 9.57 -1.54 -3.95
C GLU A 85 8.62 -0.98 -5.04
N LYS A 86 9.16 -0.46 -6.15
CA LYS A 86 8.37 -0.09 -7.34
C LYS A 86 7.92 -1.32 -8.15
N GLU A 87 8.62 -2.45 -8.02
CA GLU A 87 8.15 -3.69 -8.61
C GLU A 87 6.98 -4.24 -7.78
N ALA A 88 5.78 -4.23 -8.35
CA ALA A 88 4.65 -4.96 -7.78
C ALA A 88 5.10 -6.37 -7.42
N PRO A 89 4.81 -6.87 -6.20
CA PRO A 89 5.29 -8.17 -5.76
C PRO A 89 4.85 -9.23 -6.77
N LYS A 90 5.81 -9.76 -7.54
CA LYS A 90 5.57 -10.84 -8.49
C LYS A 90 5.29 -12.08 -7.65
N VAL A 91 4.02 -12.39 -7.47
CA VAL A 91 3.59 -13.62 -6.81
C VAL A 91 4.06 -14.79 -7.68
N LYS A 92 5.22 -15.35 -7.35
CA LYS A 92 5.70 -16.60 -7.92
C LYS A 92 5.14 -17.74 -7.09
N PHE A 93 4.46 -18.67 -7.75
CA PHE A 93 4.23 -20.02 -7.26
C PHE A 93 5.05 -20.99 -8.09
#